data_AF-A0A7E6EH05-F1
#
_entry.id   AF-A0A7E6EH05-F1
#
_cell.length_a   1.000
_cell.length_b   1.000
_cell.length_c   1.000
_cell.angle_alpha   90.00
_cell.angle_beta   90.00
_cell.angle_gamma   90.00
#
_symmetry.space_group_name_H-M   'P 1'
#
loop_
_entity.id
_entity.type
_entity.pdbx_description
1 polymer ?
#
loop_
_entity_poly.entity_id
_entity_poly.type
_entity_poly.pdbx_seq_one_letter_code
_entity_poly.pdbx_strand_id
1 'polypeptide(L)'
;MDSNASTSVFNEGDRVSLSEDIDTVKLLQEGHGGWTPFMENFIGQVGIVQGLTNVDDVIVKFEELGNKLWRFNPKALTKIDKFNVGDAVRILDDTEKVKRYQVNHGGWISDMTSVLGKIGTIKIAFPDGDLLVSVSGKIFLFNPLCCTKVPQSMKVGEEDDATSMMEMMEQFFNATPDFRSLLQSLHGIVDGSEGQDDQFLVGHTVKIIEDIQEVKKLQEGHGGWNDDMVSILGKTAKVKLVLPNGALLVSVSGKMCSLNPKCCRKVSHSVDDDDSDSGKFL
;
A
#
# COMPACT_ATOMS: atom_id res chain seq x y z
N MET A 1 -19.10 10.76 41.27
CA MET A 1 -18.77 9.60 40.44
C MET A 1 -18.41 10.20 39.11
N ASP A 2 -17.16 10.62 38.98
CA ASP A 2 -16.71 11.39 37.83
C ASP A 2 -16.18 10.39 36.83
N SER A 3 -16.93 10.24 35.74
CA SER A 3 -16.58 9.44 34.59
C SER A 3 -15.29 9.97 33.99
N ASN A 4 -14.18 9.33 34.33
CA ASN A 4 -12.89 9.55 33.69
C ASN A 4 -12.98 8.90 32.29
N ALA A 5 -13.58 9.62 31.35
CA ALA A 5 -13.55 9.24 29.95
C ALA A 5 -12.09 9.37 29.50
N SER A 6 -11.38 8.25 29.36
CA SER A 6 -10.12 8.23 28.65
C SER A 6 -10.40 8.70 27.23
N THR A 7 -10.00 9.93 26.92
CA THR A 7 -9.99 10.40 25.53
C THR A 7 -8.85 9.68 24.83
N SER A 8 -9.09 8.44 24.41
CA SER A 8 -8.12 7.70 23.63
C SER A 8 -7.75 8.49 22.38
N VAL A 9 -6.45 8.57 22.10
CA VAL A 9 -5.89 9.23 20.91
C VAL A 9 -6.22 8.44 19.63
N PHE A 10 -6.56 7.14 19.78
CA PHE A 10 -6.81 6.22 18.68
C PHE A 10 -8.24 5.65 18.75
N ASN A 11 -8.85 5.48 17.59
CA ASN A 11 -10.12 4.81 17.37
C ASN A 11 -9.94 3.62 16.42
N GLU A 12 -10.87 2.67 16.49
CA GLU A 12 -10.94 1.57 15.51
C GLU A 12 -11.03 2.13 14.08
N GLY A 13 -10.25 1.53 13.16
CA GLY A 13 -10.11 1.97 11.78
C GLY A 13 -9.05 3.06 11.55
N ASP A 14 -8.46 3.63 12.60
CA ASP A 14 -7.33 4.56 12.43
C ASP A 14 -6.13 3.86 11.77
N ARG A 15 -5.48 4.57 10.85
CA ARG A 15 -4.22 4.15 10.24
C ARG A 15 -3.05 4.60 11.11
N VAL A 16 -2.10 3.71 11.37
CA VAL A 16 -0.94 3.98 12.23
C VAL A 16 0.34 3.40 11.65
N SER A 17 1.48 3.97 12.03
CA SER A 17 2.80 3.38 11.81
C SER A 17 3.57 3.26 13.12
N LEU A 18 4.47 2.28 13.17
CA LEU A 18 5.40 2.11 14.27
C LEU A 18 6.55 3.12 14.16
N SER A 19 7.03 3.63 15.30
CA SER A 19 8.21 4.50 15.37
C SER A 19 9.45 3.81 14.78
N GLU A 20 10.23 4.54 13.99
CA GLU A 20 11.48 4.04 13.39
C GLU A 20 12.62 3.85 14.42
N ASP A 21 12.51 4.45 15.60
CA ASP A 21 13.49 4.28 16.67
C ASP A 21 13.22 2.98 17.43
N ILE A 22 13.86 1.90 16.97
CA ILE A 22 13.71 0.55 17.51
C ILE A 22 14.03 0.50 19.02
N ASP A 23 15.04 1.23 19.48
CA ASP A 23 15.42 1.18 20.89
C ASP A 23 14.37 1.88 21.77
N THR A 24 13.80 2.97 21.27
CA THR A 24 12.63 3.59 21.90
C THR A 24 11.42 2.65 21.89
N VAL A 25 11.15 1.95 20.79
CA VAL A 25 10.02 0.99 20.71
C VAL A 25 10.20 -0.15 21.72
N LYS A 26 11.39 -0.74 21.81
CA LYS A 26 11.71 -1.81 22.78
C LYS A 26 11.35 -1.38 24.20
N LEU A 27 11.81 -0.19 24.59
CA LEU A 27 11.54 0.36 25.92
C LEU A 27 10.04 0.61 26.15
N LEU A 28 9.36 1.20 25.17
CA LEU A 28 7.92 1.49 25.27
C LEU A 28 7.05 0.22 25.35
N GLN A 29 7.53 -0.89 24.80
CA GLN A 29 6.81 -2.16 24.79
C GLN A 29 6.92 -2.94 26.10
N GLU A 30 7.78 -2.55 27.04
CA GLU A 30 7.86 -3.19 28.36
C GLU A 30 6.52 -3.04 29.11
N GLY A 31 5.87 -4.16 29.42
CA GLY A 31 4.52 -4.17 30.02
C GLY A 31 3.35 -3.98 29.04
N HIS A 32 3.65 -3.72 27.75
CA HIS A 32 2.68 -3.41 26.70
C HIS A 32 2.66 -4.46 25.56
N GLY A 33 2.79 -5.74 25.93
CA GLY A 33 2.88 -6.87 24.98
C GLY A 33 4.30 -7.31 24.65
N GLY A 34 5.31 -6.55 25.09
CA GLY A 34 6.72 -6.88 24.91
C GLY A 34 7.23 -6.61 23.50
N TRP A 35 8.53 -6.83 23.31
CA TRP A 35 9.21 -6.71 22.02
C TRP A 35 9.64 -8.09 21.52
N THR A 36 9.48 -8.34 20.22
CA THR A 36 10.10 -9.48 19.53
C THR A 36 10.87 -8.99 18.29
N PRO A 37 11.95 -9.66 17.85
CA PRO A 37 12.68 -9.27 16.65
C PRO A 37 11.80 -9.18 15.39
N PHE A 38 10.71 -9.96 15.32
CA PHE A 38 9.74 -9.88 14.22
C PHE A 38 9.10 -8.49 14.08
N MET A 39 9.00 -7.73 15.17
CA MET A 39 8.38 -6.40 15.16
C MET A 39 9.15 -5.37 14.31
N GLU A 40 10.42 -5.63 14.00
CA GLU A 40 11.19 -4.79 13.06
C GLU A 40 10.56 -4.77 11.66
N ASN A 41 9.84 -5.83 11.28
CA ASN A 41 9.15 -5.89 9.99
C ASN A 41 7.98 -4.89 9.90
N PHE A 42 7.47 -4.38 11.03
CA PHE A 42 6.41 -3.36 11.03
C PHE A 42 6.92 -1.97 10.67
N ILE A 43 8.23 -1.73 10.69
CA ILE A 43 8.81 -0.44 10.34
C ILE A 43 8.57 -0.15 8.86
N GLY A 44 7.98 1.01 8.58
CA GLY A 44 7.59 1.40 7.22
C GLY A 44 6.31 0.75 6.71
N GLN A 45 5.62 -0.05 7.53
CA GLN A 45 4.31 -0.61 7.23
C GLN A 45 3.20 0.24 7.86
N VAL A 46 2.02 0.21 7.24
CA VAL A 46 0.81 0.83 7.78
C VAL A 46 -0.06 -0.24 8.42
N GLY A 47 -0.36 -0.05 9.69
CA GLY A 47 -1.30 -0.87 10.44
C GLY A 47 -2.66 -0.19 10.57
N ILE A 48 -3.70 -1.01 10.76
CA ILE A 48 -5.06 -0.55 11.06
C ILE A 48 -5.39 -0.88 12.51
N VAL A 49 -5.78 0.12 13.29
CA VAL A 49 -6.25 -0.06 14.66
C VAL A 49 -7.54 -0.89 14.64
N GLN A 50 -7.54 -2.00 15.38
CA GLN A 50 -8.69 -2.90 15.54
C GLN A 50 -9.42 -2.68 16.86
N GLY A 51 -8.82 -1.91 17.77
CA GLY A 51 -9.41 -1.60 19.07
C GLY A 51 -8.37 -1.24 20.10
N LEU A 52 -8.84 -1.10 21.34
CA LEU A 52 -8.02 -0.78 22.50
C LEU A 52 -8.22 -1.83 23.58
N THR A 53 -7.18 -2.06 24.38
CA THR A 53 -7.27 -2.87 25.59
C THR A 53 -7.88 -2.07 26.75
N ASN A 54 -8.14 -2.74 27.87
CA ASN A 54 -8.58 -2.11 29.13
C ASN A 54 -7.53 -1.19 29.78
N VAL A 55 -6.28 -1.24 29.31
CA VAL A 55 -5.17 -0.37 29.76
C VAL A 55 -4.75 0.62 28.66
N ASP A 56 -5.65 0.89 27.71
CA ASP A 56 -5.48 1.81 26.58
C ASP A 56 -4.38 1.45 25.57
N ASP A 57 -3.80 0.23 25.64
CA ASP A 57 -2.92 -0.26 24.57
C ASP A 57 -3.68 -0.47 23.28
N VAL A 58 -3.01 -0.17 22.17
CA VAL A 58 -3.59 -0.19 20.83
C VAL A 58 -3.40 -1.57 20.22
N ILE A 59 -4.50 -2.18 19.77
CA ILE A 59 -4.47 -3.42 19.00
C ILE A 59 -4.45 -3.06 17.52
N VAL A 60 -3.43 -3.50 16.80
CA VAL A 60 -3.16 -3.15 15.40
C VAL A 60 -3.04 -4.41 14.55
N LYS A 61 -3.62 -4.37 13.35
CA LYS A 61 -3.46 -5.38 12.30
C LYS A 61 -2.59 -4.81 11.18
N PHE A 62 -1.54 -5.54 10.78
CA PHE A 62 -0.70 -5.22 9.62
C PHE A 62 -0.98 -6.24 8.52
N GLU A 63 -1.90 -5.95 7.61
CA GLU A 63 -2.41 -6.93 6.64
C GLU A 63 -1.31 -7.55 5.76
N GLU A 64 -0.29 -6.75 5.46
CA GLU A 64 0.89 -7.15 4.68
C GLU A 64 1.77 -8.19 5.35
N LEU A 65 1.67 -8.31 6.67
CA LEU A 65 2.44 -9.25 7.49
C LEU A 65 1.55 -10.33 8.11
N GLY A 66 0.34 -10.49 7.55
CA GLY A 66 -0.63 -11.50 7.91
C GLY A 66 -1.78 -10.99 8.78
N ASN A 67 -2.66 -11.90 9.17
CA ASN A 67 -3.90 -11.57 9.89
C ASN A 67 -3.75 -11.53 11.42
N LYS A 68 -2.51 -11.49 11.93
CA LYS A 68 -2.25 -11.48 13.38
C LYS A 68 -2.48 -10.08 13.95
N LEU A 69 -3.11 -10.03 15.11
CA LEU A 69 -3.29 -8.82 15.90
C LEU A 69 -2.11 -8.62 16.83
N TRP A 70 -1.65 -7.38 16.93
CA TRP A 70 -0.47 -7.00 17.71
C TRP A 70 -0.82 -5.86 18.67
N ARG A 71 -0.34 -5.97 19.90
CA ARG A 71 -0.57 -4.99 20.97
C ARG A 71 0.62 -4.04 21.06
N PHE A 72 0.33 -2.75 21.02
CA PHE A 72 1.34 -1.69 21.10
C PHE A 72 1.02 -0.68 22.18
N ASN A 73 2.06 -0.19 22.82
CA ASN A 73 2.00 1.06 23.57
C ASN A 73 1.59 2.20 22.60
N PRO A 74 0.58 3.03 22.94
CA PRO A 74 0.15 4.15 22.11
C PRO A 74 1.29 5.10 21.70
N LYS A 75 2.31 5.27 22.55
CA LYS A 75 3.46 6.15 22.29
C LYS A 75 4.43 5.60 21.24
N ALA A 76 4.39 4.30 20.97
CA ALA A 76 5.19 3.69 19.92
C ALA A 76 4.57 3.92 18.53
N LEU A 77 3.31 4.36 18.47
CA LEU A 77 2.55 4.55 17.25
C LEU A 77 2.41 6.02 16.88
N THR A 78 2.45 6.30 15.58
CA THR A 78 2.08 7.58 15.00
C THR A 78 0.83 7.41 14.15
N LYS A 79 -0.16 8.26 14.35
CA LYS A 79 -1.37 8.27 13.52
C LYS A 79 -1.06 8.82 12.13
N ILE A 80 -1.53 8.14 11.10
CA ILE A 80 -1.36 8.51 9.70
C ILE A 80 -2.64 9.20 9.22
N ASP A 81 -2.47 10.27 8.46
CA ASP A 81 -3.58 10.99 7.85
C ASP A 81 -4.37 10.10 6.88
N LYS A 82 -5.68 10.34 6.82
CA LYS A 82 -6.52 9.79 5.76
C LYS A 82 -6.28 10.59 4.48
N PHE A 83 -5.75 9.90 3.48
CA PHE A 83 -5.54 10.43 2.13
C PHE A 83 -6.76 10.16 1.24
N ASN A 84 -7.10 11.15 0.42
CA ASN A 84 -8.14 11.05 -0.59
C ASN A 84 -7.59 11.54 -1.92
N VAL A 85 -8.24 11.12 -3.01
CA VAL A 85 -7.90 11.63 -4.33
C VAL A 85 -8.09 13.14 -4.40
N GLY A 86 -7.17 13.82 -5.06
CA GLY A 86 -7.10 15.28 -5.14
C GLY A 86 -6.38 15.92 -3.96
N ASP A 87 -6.05 15.20 -2.89
CA ASP A 87 -5.24 15.75 -1.79
C ASP A 87 -3.87 16.22 -2.29
N ALA A 88 -3.44 17.39 -1.79
CA ALA A 88 -2.07 17.87 -1.97
C ALA A 88 -1.17 17.17 -0.94
N VAL A 89 -0.06 16.59 -1.40
CA VAL A 89 0.91 15.93 -0.53
C VAL A 89 2.32 16.37 -0.85
N ARG A 90 3.14 16.59 0.18
CA ARG A 90 4.58 16.74 0.05
C ARG A 90 5.23 15.36 0.12
N ILE A 91 6.10 15.07 -0.84
CA ILE A 91 6.93 13.87 -0.83
C ILE A 91 8.09 14.08 0.14
N LEU A 92 8.40 13.06 0.94
CA LEU A 92 9.55 13.05 1.85
C LEU A 92 10.85 13.39 1.09
N ASP A 93 11.72 14.17 1.71
CA ASP A 93 13.00 14.61 1.12
C ASP A 93 14.17 13.65 1.42
N ASP A 94 14.07 12.87 2.50
CA ASP A 94 15.04 11.84 2.89
C ASP A 94 14.98 10.63 1.95
N THR A 95 15.98 10.54 1.06
CA THR A 95 16.10 9.47 0.06
C THR A 95 16.19 8.08 0.68
N GLU A 96 16.91 7.91 1.79
CA GLU A 96 17.14 6.59 2.39
C GLU A 96 15.88 6.12 3.13
N LYS A 97 15.13 7.03 3.75
CA LYS A 97 13.79 6.71 4.27
C LYS A 97 12.83 6.30 3.17
N VAL A 98 12.76 7.06 2.07
CA VAL A 98 11.85 6.73 0.96
C VAL A 98 12.19 5.36 0.38
N LYS A 99 13.48 5.04 0.17
CA LYS A 99 13.89 3.69 -0.29
C LYS A 99 13.40 2.59 0.64
N ARG A 100 13.55 2.77 1.96
CA ARG A 100 13.10 1.78 2.96
C ARG A 100 11.58 1.61 2.94
N TYR A 101 10.82 2.70 2.93
CA TYR A 101 9.35 2.65 2.90
C TYR A 101 8.78 2.12 1.59
N GLN A 102 9.50 2.30 0.49
CA GLN A 102 9.08 1.80 -0.81
C GLN A 102 9.20 0.27 -0.95
N VAL A 103 9.90 -0.42 -0.05
CA VAL A 103 9.98 -1.89 -0.07
C VAL A 103 8.57 -2.48 0.04
N ASN A 104 8.14 -3.29 -0.94
CA ASN A 104 6.79 -3.86 -1.08
C ASN A 104 5.65 -2.86 -1.39
N HIS A 105 5.96 -1.58 -1.61
CA HIS A 105 5.01 -0.50 -1.94
C HIS A 105 5.29 0.13 -3.31
N GLY A 106 5.66 -0.73 -4.28
CA GLY A 106 6.09 -0.32 -5.61
C GLY A 106 7.60 -0.35 -5.81
N GLY A 107 8.40 -0.20 -4.75
CA GLY A 107 9.86 -0.15 -4.86
C GLY A 107 10.39 1.23 -5.23
N TRP A 108 11.71 1.37 -5.24
CA TRP A 108 12.42 2.60 -5.56
C TRP A 108 13.01 2.56 -6.97
N ILE A 109 12.86 3.65 -7.72
CA ILE A 109 13.54 3.88 -9.00
C ILE A 109 14.26 5.24 -8.97
N SER A 110 15.40 5.36 -9.66
CA SER A 110 16.27 6.54 -9.64
C SER A 110 15.52 7.85 -9.92
N ASP A 111 14.51 7.80 -10.79
CA ASP A 111 13.77 8.95 -11.26
C ASP A 111 12.95 9.63 -10.16
N MET A 112 12.60 8.88 -9.10
CA MET A 112 11.92 9.41 -7.91
C MET A 112 12.75 10.48 -7.19
N THR A 113 14.08 10.47 -7.33
CA THR A 113 14.97 11.52 -6.80
C THR A 113 14.51 12.91 -7.22
N SER A 114 13.97 13.05 -8.45
CA SER A 114 13.55 14.34 -9.00
C SER A 114 12.29 14.92 -8.35
N VAL A 115 11.57 14.16 -7.53
CA VAL A 115 10.30 14.56 -6.90
C VAL A 115 10.35 14.64 -5.38
N LEU A 116 11.46 14.26 -4.75
CA LEU A 116 11.63 14.34 -3.29
C LEU A 116 11.52 15.80 -2.80
N GLY A 117 10.85 16.00 -1.66
CA GLY A 117 10.58 17.32 -1.08
C GLY A 117 9.54 18.17 -1.82
N LYS A 118 9.10 17.76 -3.02
CA LYS A 118 8.12 18.50 -3.82
C LYS A 118 6.69 18.17 -3.41
N ILE A 119 5.78 19.06 -3.79
CA ILE A 119 4.34 18.87 -3.60
C ILE A 119 3.76 18.30 -4.88
N GLY A 120 2.91 17.30 -4.73
CA GLY A 120 2.11 16.72 -5.80
C GLY A 120 0.65 16.53 -5.40
N THR A 121 -0.09 15.92 -6.30
CA THR A 121 -1.52 15.63 -6.15
C THR A 121 -1.75 14.13 -6.20
N ILE A 122 -2.46 13.60 -5.20
CA ILE A 122 -2.92 12.20 -5.21
C ILE A 122 -3.91 12.01 -6.35
N LYS A 123 -3.62 11.08 -7.24
CA LYS A 123 -4.48 10.68 -8.37
C LYS A 123 -5.28 9.43 -8.07
N ILE A 124 -4.70 8.50 -7.31
CA ILE A 124 -5.37 7.28 -6.86
C ILE A 124 -4.92 7.00 -5.43
N ALA A 125 -5.86 6.68 -4.55
CA ALA A 125 -5.59 6.05 -3.27
C ALA A 125 -6.03 4.58 -3.37
N PHE A 126 -5.07 3.65 -3.36
CA PHE A 126 -5.36 2.23 -3.49
C PHE A 126 -5.95 1.66 -2.19
N PRO A 127 -6.71 0.57 -2.24
CA PRO A 127 -7.30 -0.03 -1.03
C PRO A 127 -6.26 -0.45 0.02
N ASP A 128 -5.08 -0.89 -0.42
CA ASP A 128 -3.95 -1.23 0.46
C ASP A 128 -3.27 0.01 1.10
N GLY A 129 -3.68 1.21 0.71
CA GLY A 129 -3.22 2.50 1.24
C GLY A 129 -2.12 3.16 0.43
N ASP A 130 -1.56 2.50 -0.59
CA ASP A 130 -0.57 3.12 -1.47
C ASP A 130 -1.20 4.23 -2.31
N LEU A 131 -0.37 5.22 -2.63
CA LEU A 131 -0.81 6.46 -3.27
C LEU A 131 -0.15 6.59 -4.63
N LEU A 132 -0.94 6.69 -5.69
CA LEU A 132 -0.43 7.16 -6.97
C LEU A 132 -0.43 8.68 -6.95
N VAL A 133 0.75 9.30 -6.99
CA VAL A 133 0.92 10.74 -6.87
C VAL A 133 1.53 11.30 -8.14
N SER A 134 0.91 12.34 -8.68
CA SER A 134 1.51 13.16 -9.74
C SER A 134 2.29 14.31 -9.12
N VAL A 135 3.53 14.48 -9.54
CA VAL A 135 4.45 15.50 -9.04
C VAL A 135 5.28 16.04 -10.22
N SER A 136 5.12 17.33 -10.56
CA SER A 136 5.87 17.97 -11.65
C SER A 136 5.70 17.23 -12.99
N GLY A 137 4.49 16.79 -13.31
CA GLY A 137 4.17 16.04 -14.53
C GLY A 137 4.69 14.60 -14.58
N LYS A 138 5.31 14.09 -13.51
CA LYS A 138 5.68 12.68 -13.37
C LYS A 138 4.73 11.98 -12.41
N ILE A 139 4.58 10.66 -12.52
CA ILE A 139 3.70 9.89 -11.66
C ILE A 139 4.47 8.72 -11.06
N PHE A 140 4.33 8.55 -9.74
CA PHE A 140 4.95 7.45 -9.02
C PHE A 140 3.97 6.87 -7.99
N LEU A 141 4.12 5.57 -7.71
CA LEU A 141 3.47 4.92 -6.59
C LEU A 141 4.30 5.17 -5.32
N PHE A 142 3.64 5.64 -4.27
CA PHE A 142 4.25 5.91 -2.98
C PHE A 142 3.57 5.12 -1.87
N ASN A 143 4.37 4.57 -0.95
CA ASN A 143 3.92 4.26 0.40
C ASN A 143 3.35 5.55 1.04
N PRO A 144 2.20 5.50 1.74
CA PRO A 144 1.63 6.67 2.41
C PRO A 144 2.59 7.36 3.40
N LEU A 145 3.55 6.63 3.99
CA LEU A 145 4.59 7.19 4.87
C LEU A 145 5.61 8.08 4.15
N CYS A 146 5.70 7.99 2.83
CA CYS A 146 6.48 8.90 2.00
C CYS A 146 5.75 10.23 1.76
N CYS A 147 4.49 10.37 2.19
CA CYS A 147 3.64 11.50 1.87
C CYS A 147 3.19 12.23 3.15
N THR A 148 3.22 13.56 3.12
CA THR A 148 2.62 14.39 4.18
C THR A 148 1.56 15.29 3.57
N LYS A 149 0.33 15.25 4.10
CA LYS A 149 -0.75 16.10 3.60
C LYS A 149 -0.43 17.57 3.83
N VAL A 150 -0.67 18.41 2.82
CA VAL A 150 -0.44 19.85 2.89
C VAL A 150 -1.70 20.62 2.47
N PRO A 151 -1.85 21.90 2.85
CA PRO A 151 -2.96 22.72 2.38
C PRO A 151 -3.01 22.79 0.85
N GLN A 152 -4.22 22.71 0.29
CA GLN A 152 -4.46 22.75 -1.17
C GLN A 152 -3.91 24.02 -1.83
N SER A 153 -3.82 25.13 -1.09
CA SER A 153 -3.24 26.39 -1.56
C SER A 153 -1.74 26.31 -1.90
N MET A 154 -1.04 25.26 -1.45
CA MET A 154 0.38 25.05 -1.76
C MET A 154 0.60 24.31 -3.09
N LYS A 155 -0.47 23.89 -3.78
CA LYS A 155 -0.34 23.35 -5.14
C LYS A 155 0.18 24.44 -6.07
N VAL A 156 1.34 24.20 -6.69
CA VAL A 156 1.83 25.01 -7.81
C VAL A 156 1.12 24.48 -9.06
N GLY A 157 0.50 25.37 -9.83
CA GLY A 157 -0.45 25.03 -10.91
C GLY A 157 -0.02 23.87 -11.80
N GLU A 158 -0.57 22.70 -11.53
CA GLU A 158 -0.65 21.58 -12.47
C GLU A 158 -2.02 21.70 -13.13
N GLU A 159 -2.05 21.86 -14.46
CA GLU A 159 -3.27 21.71 -15.25
C GLU A 159 -3.67 20.25 -15.19
N ASP A 160 -4.53 19.93 -14.24
CA ASP A 160 -5.16 18.62 -14.09
C ASP A 160 -6.30 18.49 -15.12
N ASP A 161 -5.95 18.56 -16.41
CA ASP A 161 -6.92 18.30 -17.45
C ASP A 161 -7.20 16.79 -17.51
N ALA A 162 -8.46 16.42 -17.70
CA ALA A 162 -8.90 15.03 -17.71
C ALA A 162 -8.25 14.22 -18.86
N THR A 163 -7.80 14.89 -19.92
CA THR A 163 -7.07 14.30 -21.05
C THR A 163 -5.65 13.88 -20.64
N SER A 164 -4.95 14.67 -19.83
CA SER A 164 -3.63 14.33 -19.29
C SER A 164 -3.68 13.14 -18.34
N MET A 165 -4.73 13.05 -17.51
CA MET A 165 -5.00 11.86 -16.69
C MET A 165 -5.31 10.63 -17.56
N MET A 166 -6.00 10.81 -18.68
CA MET A 166 -6.34 9.74 -19.60
C MET A 166 -5.10 9.22 -20.35
N GLU A 167 -4.25 10.11 -20.84
CA GLU A 167 -2.95 9.78 -21.44
C GLU A 167 -2.02 9.10 -20.43
N MET A 168 -1.97 9.59 -19.19
CA MET A 168 -1.27 8.95 -18.09
C MET A 168 -1.74 7.50 -17.91
N MET A 169 -3.04 7.27 -17.85
CA MET A 169 -3.57 5.94 -17.56
C MET A 169 -3.30 4.95 -18.68
N GLU A 170 -3.36 5.40 -19.94
CA GLU A 170 -2.99 4.57 -21.09
C GLU A 170 -1.49 4.25 -21.07
N GLN A 171 -0.64 5.24 -20.79
CA GLN A 171 0.81 5.05 -20.75
C GLN A 171 1.29 4.22 -19.55
N PHE A 172 0.71 4.44 -18.37
CA PHE A 172 1.22 3.90 -17.11
C PHE A 172 0.61 2.55 -16.73
N PHE A 173 -0.62 2.28 -17.19
CA PHE A 173 -1.34 1.05 -16.83
C PHE A 173 -1.65 0.15 -18.02
N ASN A 174 -1.44 0.60 -19.27
CA ASN A 174 -1.92 -0.06 -20.49
C ASN A 174 -3.39 -0.49 -20.35
N ALA A 175 -4.20 0.36 -19.73
CA ALA A 175 -5.47 -0.06 -19.16
C ALA A 175 -6.67 0.03 -20.14
N THR A 176 -7.65 -0.85 -19.92
CA THR A 176 -8.87 -0.97 -20.74
C THR A 176 -9.98 0.00 -20.29
N PRO A 177 -11.10 0.13 -21.03
CA PRO A 177 -12.24 0.96 -20.62
C PRO A 177 -12.81 0.62 -19.23
N ASP A 178 -12.73 -0.65 -18.80
CA ASP A 178 -13.23 -1.08 -17.48
C ASP A 178 -12.47 -0.42 -16.33
N PHE A 179 -11.16 -0.24 -16.50
CA PHE A 179 -10.32 0.49 -15.55
C PHE A 179 -10.78 1.96 -15.41
N ARG A 180 -11.22 2.57 -16.51
CA ARG A 180 -11.70 3.96 -16.53
C ARG A 180 -12.97 4.10 -15.68
N SER A 181 -13.92 3.20 -15.86
CA SER A 181 -15.15 3.18 -15.05
C SER A 181 -14.84 2.91 -13.58
N LEU A 182 -13.91 1.99 -13.30
CA LEU A 182 -13.52 1.68 -11.93
C LEU A 182 -12.86 2.88 -11.24
N LEU A 183 -12.02 3.64 -11.94
CA LEU A 183 -11.39 4.83 -11.34
C LEU A 183 -12.39 5.94 -11.06
N GLN A 184 -13.36 6.14 -11.94
CA GLN A 184 -14.48 7.06 -11.65
C GLN A 184 -15.24 6.62 -10.40
N SER A 185 -15.41 5.31 -10.20
CA SER A 185 -16.01 4.76 -8.97
C SER A 185 -15.09 4.84 -7.75
N LEU A 186 -13.77 4.67 -7.88
CA LEU A 186 -12.81 4.83 -6.77
C LEU A 186 -12.77 6.27 -6.24
N HIS A 187 -13.12 7.27 -7.06
CA HIS A 187 -13.33 8.65 -6.61
C HIS A 187 -14.57 8.84 -5.72
N GLY A 188 -15.48 7.85 -5.65
CA GLY A 188 -16.65 7.83 -4.78
C GLY A 188 -16.83 6.43 -4.21
N ILE A 189 -16.08 6.11 -3.15
CA ILE A 189 -16.03 4.83 -2.40
C ILE A 189 -17.21 3.89 -2.71
N VAL A 190 -16.92 2.66 -3.14
CA VAL A 190 -17.86 1.56 -2.97
C VAL A 190 -17.15 0.36 -2.34
N ASP A 191 -17.77 -0.06 -1.24
CA ASP A 191 -17.49 -1.24 -0.43
C ASP A 191 -17.82 -2.54 -1.18
N GLY A 192 -17.17 -3.62 -0.78
CA GLY A 192 -16.99 -4.82 -1.59
C GLY A 192 -18.25 -5.63 -1.93
N SER A 193 -18.07 -6.54 -2.89
CA SER A 193 -18.90 -7.73 -3.02
C SER A 193 -18.02 -8.96 -3.23
N GLU A 194 -18.24 -9.95 -2.36
CA GLU A 194 -17.61 -11.27 -2.32
C GLU A 194 -17.94 -12.14 -3.55
N GLY A 195 -16.99 -13.00 -3.96
CA GLY A 195 -17.27 -14.08 -4.90
C GLY A 195 -16.07 -14.94 -5.32
N GLN A 196 -15.99 -16.15 -4.73
CA GLN A 196 -15.34 -17.40 -5.17
C GLN A 196 -13.84 -17.66 -4.91
N ASP A 197 -13.61 -18.90 -4.44
CA ASP A 197 -12.44 -19.48 -3.75
C ASP A 197 -11.11 -19.58 -4.53
N ASP A 198 -11.02 -19.08 -5.77
CA ASP A 198 -9.77 -19.01 -6.54
C ASP A 198 -9.38 -17.58 -6.95
N GLN A 199 -10.14 -16.57 -6.53
CA GLN A 199 -9.93 -15.19 -6.93
C GLN A 199 -8.64 -14.61 -6.32
N PHE A 200 -7.92 -13.78 -7.09
CA PHE A 200 -6.87 -12.93 -6.54
C PHE A 200 -7.54 -11.78 -5.78
N LEU A 201 -6.95 -11.39 -4.64
CA LEU A 201 -7.41 -10.27 -3.83
C LEU A 201 -6.36 -9.17 -3.83
N VAL A 202 -6.77 -7.95 -3.49
CA VAL A 202 -5.83 -6.85 -3.23
C VAL A 202 -4.86 -7.27 -2.13
N GLY A 203 -3.59 -6.90 -2.27
CA GLY A 203 -2.50 -7.29 -1.38
C GLY A 203 -1.86 -8.64 -1.71
N HIS A 204 -2.51 -9.51 -2.51
CA HIS A 204 -1.90 -10.80 -2.87
C HIS A 204 -0.56 -10.64 -3.59
N THR A 205 0.41 -11.44 -3.16
CA THR A 205 1.69 -11.62 -3.83
C THR A 205 1.56 -12.70 -4.91
N VAL A 206 1.94 -12.38 -6.14
CA VAL A 206 1.80 -13.26 -7.31
C VAL A 206 3.11 -13.37 -8.09
N LYS A 207 3.41 -14.54 -8.64
CA LYS A 207 4.54 -14.74 -9.55
C LYS A 207 4.05 -14.67 -11.00
N ILE A 208 4.67 -13.81 -11.80
CA ILE A 208 4.38 -13.66 -13.23
C ILE A 208 5.04 -14.80 -14.00
N ILE A 209 4.34 -15.42 -14.95
CA ILE A 209 4.92 -16.47 -15.81
C ILE A 209 6.09 -15.95 -16.65
N GLU A 210 7.01 -16.85 -17.01
CA GLU A 210 8.25 -16.50 -17.73
C GLU A 210 8.12 -16.59 -19.26
N ASP A 211 7.16 -17.39 -19.76
CA ASP A 211 6.97 -17.61 -21.20
C ASP A 211 6.35 -16.38 -21.88
N ILE A 212 7.16 -15.66 -22.64
CA ILE A 212 6.75 -14.46 -23.37
C ILE A 212 5.63 -14.70 -24.37
N GLN A 213 5.60 -15.85 -25.07
CA GLN A 213 4.58 -16.12 -26.08
C GLN A 213 3.25 -16.45 -25.42
N GLU A 214 3.30 -17.16 -24.29
CA GLU A 214 2.11 -17.42 -23.48
C GLU A 214 1.54 -16.12 -22.90
N VAL A 215 2.37 -15.23 -22.33
CA VAL A 215 1.91 -13.94 -21.81
C VAL A 215 1.29 -13.09 -22.92
N LYS A 216 1.92 -13.00 -24.10
CA LYS A 216 1.38 -12.26 -25.23
C LYS A 216 -0.04 -12.71 -25.58
N LYS A 217 -0.24 -14.02 -25.69
CA LYS A 217 -1.54 -14.62 -26.00
C LYS A 217 -2.56 -14.35 -24.90
N LEU A 218 -2.18 -14.50 -23.63
CA LEU A 218 -3.08 -14.31 -22.50
C LEU A 218 -3.45 -12.84 -22.25
N GLN A 219 -2.58 -11.90 -22.63
CA GLN A 219 -2.82 -10.48 -22.47
C GLN A 219 -3.84 -9.90 -23.46
N GLU A 220 -4.18 -10.60 -24.54
CA GLU A 220 -5.22 -10.16 -25.47
C GLU A 220 -6.55 -9.96 -24.73
N GLY A 221 -7.12 -8.75 -24.84
CA GLY A 221 -8.34 -8.36 -24.12
C GLY A 221 -8.14 -7.90 -22.67
N HIS A 222 -6.92 -7.99 -22.12
CA HIS A 222 -6.58 -7.61 -20.74
C HIS A 222 -5.49 -6.51 -20.66
N GLY A 223 -5.55 -5.55 -21.58
CA GLY A 223 -4.58 -4.45 -21.71
C GLY A 223 -3.49 -4.71 -22.76
N GLY A 224 -3.42 -5.92 -23.31
CA GLY A 224 -2.47 -6.27 -24.37
C GLY A 224 -1.04 -6.40 -23.89
N TRP A 225 -0.14 -6.65 -24.83
CA TRP A 225 1.29 -6.78 -24.58
C TRP A 225 2.01 -5.47 -24.87
N ASN A 226 2.93 -5.10 -23.99
CA ASN A 226 3.91 -4.03 -24.18
C ASN A 226 5.32 -4.61 -24.00
N ASP A 227 6.27 -4.26 -24.87
CA ASP A 227 7.64 -4.81 -24.83
C ASP A 227 8.39 -4.50 -23.51
N ASP A 228 8.00 -3.46 -22.77
CA ASP A 228 8.54 -3.19 -21.44
C ASP A 228 8.16 -4.26 -20.41
N MET A 229 7.12 -5.05 -20.68
CA MET A 229 6.70 -6.18 -19.84
C MET A 229 7.72 -7.32 -19.84
N VAL A 230 8.66 -7.37 -20.79
CA VAL A 230 9.79 -8.33 -20.73
C VAL A 230 10.53 -8.22 -19.40
N SER A 231 10.69 -7.00 -18.89
CA SER A 231 11.42 -6.73 -17.64
C SER A 231 10.75 -7.25 -16.36
N ILE A 232 9.48 -7.70 -16.44
CA ILE A 232 8.71 -8.17 -15.28
C ILE A 232 8.43 -9.68 -15.30
N LEU A 233 8.69 -10.37 -16.41
CA LEU A 233 8.48 -11.81 -16.53
C LEU A 233 9.28 -12.59 -15.46
N GLY A 234 8.66 -13.61 -14.87
CA GLY A 234 9.26 -14.42 -13.79
C GLY A 234 9.36 -13.73 -12.43
N LYS A 235 9.08 -12.43 -12.33
CA LYS A 235 9.17 -11.70 -11.07
C LYS A 235 7.91 -11.86 -10.24
N THR A 236 8.08 -11.55 -8.96
CA THR A 236 6.97 -11.41 -8.02
C THR A 236 6.40 -10.00 -8.09
N ALA A 237 5.07 -9.91 -8.11
CA ALA A 237 4.30 -8.68 -8.14
C ALA A 237 3.26 -8.68 -7.02
N LYS A 238 2.81 -7.49 -6.61
CA LYS A 238 1.76 -7.33 -5.61
C LYS A 238 0.50 -6.78 -6.26
N VAL A 239 -0.64 -7.42 -6.03
CA VAL A 239 -1.94 -7.00 -6.57
C VAL A 239 -2.39 -5.73 -5.84
N LYS A 240 -2.52 -4.64 -6.59
CA LYS A 240 -3.00 -3.33 -6.10
C LYS A 240 -4.49 -3.14 -6.30
N LEU A 241 -5.04 -3.75 -7.34
CA LEU A 241 -6.46 -3.67 -7.67
C LEU A 241 -6.87 -4.86 -8.54
N VAL A 242 -8.12 -5.31 -8.37
CA VAL A 242 -8.75 -6.28 -9.25
C VAL A 242 -9.82 -5.54 -10.05
N LEU A 243 -9.73 -5.58 -11.37
CA LEU A 243 -10.63 -4.87 -12.26
C LEU A 243 -11.94 -5.66 -12.47
N PRO A 244 -13.05 -5.01 -12.87
CA PRO A 244 -14.32 -5.69 -13.14
C PRO A 244 -14.22 -6.81 -14.19
N ASN A 245 -13.31 -6.68 -15.16
CA ASN A 245 -13.03 -7.71 -16.16
C ASN A 245 -12.09 -8.83 -15.66
N GLY A 246 -11.76 -8.81 -14.38
CA GLY A 246 -10.85 -9.74 -13.72
C GLY A 246 -9.36 -9.43 -13.88
N ALA A 247 -8.95 -8.46 -14.71
CA ALA A 247 -7.54 -8.10 -14.83
C ALA A 247 -6.96 -7.62 -13.48
N LEU A 248 -5.71 -7.95 -13.22
CA LEU A 248 -4.97 -7.56 -12.02
C LEU A 248 -4.12 -6.35 -12.34
N LEU A 249 -4.34 -5.25 -11.62
CA LEU A 249 -3.36 -4.19 -11.60
C LEU A 249 -2.33 -4.52 -10.52
N VAL A 250 -1.08 -4.68 -10.91
CA VAL A 250 0.00 -5.09 -10.01
C VAL A 250 1.13 -4.08 -9.96
N SER A 251 1.82 -4.01 -8.83
CA SER A 251 3.11 -3.33 -8.70
C SER A 251 4.26 -4.34 -8.73
N VAL A 252 5.26 -4.12 -9.57
CA VAL A 252 6.43 -4.99 -9.73
C VAL A 252 7.66 -4.18 -10.14
N SER A 253 8.75 -4.30 -9.38
CA SER A 253 10.04 -3.65 -9.71
C SER A 253 9.96 -2.15 -10.04
N GLY A 254 9.20 -1.35 -9.28
CA GLY A 254 9.03 0.08 -9.56
C GLY A 254 7.91 0.40 -10.56
N LYS A 255 7.33 -0.61 -11.21
CA LYS A 255 6.37 -0.43 -12.31
C LYS A 255 4.98 -0.87 -11.90
N MET A 256 3.97 -0.21 -12.47
CA MET A 256 2.58 -0.66 -12.42
C MET A 256 2.22 -1.32 -13.74
N CYS A 257 1.52 -2.45 -13.70
CA CYS A 257 1.15 -3.20 -14.90
C CYS A 257 -0.23 -3.84 -14.76
N SER A 258 -1.05 -3.78 -15.81
CA SER A 258 -2.26 -4.60 -15.92
C SER A 258 -1.92 -5.99 -16.45
N LEU A 259 -2.31 -7.03 -15.72
CA LEU A 259 -2.05 -8.43 -16.06
C LEU A 259 -3.35 -9.24 -16.08
N ASN A 260 -3.50 -10.11 -17.06
CA ASN A 260 -4.45 -11.21 -17.00
C ASN A 260 -4.12 -12.09 -15.79
N PRO A 261 -5.09 -12.46 -14.93
CA PRO A 261 -4.88 -13.40 -13.83
C PRO A 261 -4.19 -14.70 -14.24
N LYS A 262 -4.44 -15.18 -15.47
CA LYS A 262 -3.82 -16.41 -16.01
C LYS A 262 -2.31 -16.28 -16.23
N CYS A 263 -1.79 -15.05 -16.33
CA CYS A 263 -0.35 -14.79 -16.36
C CYS A 263 0.30 -14.89 -14.96
N CYS A 264 -0.48 -15.12 -13.91
CA CYS A 264 -0.05 -15.03 -12.53
C CYS A 264 -0.30 -16.35 -11.77
N ARG A 265 0.60 -16.68 -10.84
CA ARG A 265 0.42 -17.77 -9.86
C ARG A 265 0.45 -17.18 -8.45
N LYS A 266 -0.49 -17.56 -7.57
CA LYS A 266 -0.46 -17.14 -6.17
C LYS A 266 0.83 -17.64 -5.51
N VAL A 267 1.51 -16.76 -4.79
CA VAL A 267 2.64 -17.14 -3.92
C VAL A 267 2.07 -17.23 -2.52
N SER A 268 1.88 -18.45 -2.01
CA SER A 268 1.58 -18.65 -0.59
C SER A 268 2.83 -18.32 0.21
N HIS A 269 2.75 -17.35 1.12
CA HIS A 269 3.71 -17.28 2.21
C HIS A 269 3.50 -18.54 3.06
N SER A 270 4.45 -19.48 3.06
CA SER A 270 4.53 -20.43 4.16
C SER A 270 4.87 -19.61 5.39
N VAL A 271 3.88 -19.38 6.24
CA VAL A 271 4.16 -19.12 7.64
C VAL A 271 4.51 -20.49 8.18
N ASP A 272 5.77 -20.88 8.02
CA ASP A 272 6.30 -22.02 8.75
C ASP A 272 6.27 -21.61 10.23
N ASP A 273 5.30 -22.16 10.96
CA ASP A 273 5.23 -22.17 12.42
C ASP A 273 6.45 -22.93 12.96
N ASP A 274 7.60 -22.28 12.97
CA ASP A 274 8.74 -22.63 13.81
C ASP A 274 8.80 -21.59 14.95
N ASP A 275 7.88 -21.75 15.90
CA ASP A 275 8.16 -21.41 17.30
C ASP A 275 7.39 -22.37 18.20
N SER A 276 7.89 -23.61 18.22
CA SER A 276 7.78 -24.42 19.41
C SER A 276 8.51 -23.70 20.55
N ASP A 277 7.77 -23.52 21.66
CA ASP A 277 8.23 -23.10 22.98
C ASP A 277 8.06 -21.61 23.35
N SER A 278 6.92 -21.27 23.94
CA SER A 278 6.81 -21.16 25.41
C SER A 278 5.72 -20.16 25.86
N GLY A 279 4.94 -20.58 26.86
CA GLY A 279 4.38 -19.67 27.85
C GLY A 279 2.97 -19.12 27.61
N LYS A 280 1.99 -19.74 28.28
CA LYS A 280 0.78 -19.08 28.82
C LYS A 280 1.09 -17.64 29.23
N PHE A 281 0.20 -16.68 28.98
CA PHE A 281 -0.33 -15.79 30.03
C PHE A 281 -1.64 -15.13 29.58
N LEU A 282 -2.59 -15.15 30.52
CA LEU A 282 -3.78 -14.31 30.59
C LEU A 282 -3.40 -12.83 30.75
#